data_AF-A0A7K4NSG3-F1
#
_entry.id   AF-A0A7K4NSG3-F1
#
_cell.length_a   1.000
_cell.length_b   1.000
_cell.length_c   1.000
_cell.angle_alpha   90.00
_cell.angle_beta   90.00
_cell.angle_gamma   90.00
#
_symmetry.space_group_name_H-M   'P 1'
#
loop_
_entity.id
_entity.type
_entity.pdbx_description
1 polymer ?
#
loop_
_entity_poly.entity_id
_entity_poly.type
_entity_poly.pdbx_seq_one_letter_code
_entity_poly.pdbx_strand_id
1 'polypeptide(L)' 'MIIMVHNEHNKPKRSSALLLIVLGAVLFMVGPTQYQESPELGILALVSGFILGGIGFYLKYVKGKIKR' A
#
# COMPACT_ATOMS: atom_id res chain seq x y z
N MET A 1 6.98 9.08 -39.09
CA MET A 1 6.87 7.98 -38.10
C MET A 1 6.64 8.61 -36.72
N ILE A 2 5.38 8.87 -36.36
CA ILE A 2 5.00 9.65 -35.16
C ILE A 2 4.17 8.76 -34.22
N ILE A 3 4.77 7.69 -33.69
CA ILE A 3 4.01 6.69 -32.91
C ILE A 3 4.26 6.82 -31.40
N MET A 4 5.27 7.58 -30.98
CA MET A 4 5.70 7.60 -29.57
C MET A 4 5.25 8.83 -28.76
N VAL A 5 4.67 9.86 -29.39
CA VAL A 5 4.23 11.10 -28.71
C VAL A 5 2.92 10.91 -27.93
N HIS A 6 2.02 10.02 -28.36
CA HIS A 6 0.71 9.83 -27.72
C HIS A 6 0.70 8.81 -26.57
N ASN A 7 1.81 8.09 -26.34
CA ASN A 7 1.87 7.05 -25.30
C ASN A 7 2.28 7.59 -23.91
N GLU A 8 2.63 8.88 -23.81
CA GLU A 8 3.01 9.52 -22.54
C GLU A 8 1.83 9.64 -21.56
N HIS A 9 0.60 9.73 -22.08
CA HIS A 9 -0.62 9.84 -21.28
C HIS A 9 -1.24 8.50 -20.88
N ASN A 10 -0.82 7.38 -21.47
CA ASN A 10 -1.38 6.05 -21.18
C ASN A 10 -0.62 5.31 -20.07
N LYS A 11 0.28 5.97 -19.33
CA LYS A 11 0.82 5.34 -18.12
C LYS A 11 -0.34 5.23 -17.14
N PRO A 12 -0.81 4.01 -16.82
CA PRO A 12 -1.82 3.87 -15.79
C PRO A 12 -1.18 4.46 -14.54
N LYS A 13 -1.70 5.60 -14.09
CA LYS A 13 -1.37 6.26 -12.83
C LYS A 13 -1.95 5.40 -11.70
N ARG A 14 -1.70 4.09 -11.77
CA ARG A 14 -2.36 3.05 -11.00
C ARG A 14 -1.99 3.33 -9.57
N SER A 15 -3.03 3.53 -8.79
CA SER A 15 -2.98 3.83 -7.37
C SER A 15 -2.56 2.59 -6.56
N SER A 16 -1.57 1.83 -7.03
CA SER A 16 -1.01 0.65 -6.36
C SER A 16 -0.60 0.98 -4.93
N ALA A 17 -0.12 2.20 -4.69
CA ALA A 17 0.17 2.68 -3.35
C ALA A 17 -1.10 2.89 -2.49
N LEU A 18 -2.24 3.32 -3.05
CA LEU A 18 -3.52 3.34 -2.32
C LEU A 18 -4.00 1.93 -2.00
N LEU A 19 -3.86 0.97 -2.93
CA LEU A 19 -4.22 -0.43 -2.63
C LEU A 19 -3.39 -0.98 -1.48
N LEU A 20 -2.10 -0.67 -1.43
CA LEU A 20 -1.22 -1.10 -0.33
C LEU A 20 -1.63 -0.46 1.01
N ILE A 21 -2.06 0.81 1.01
CA ILE A 21 -2.59 1.49 2.19
C ILE A 21 -3.87 0.80 2.69
N VAL A 22 -4.82 0.57 1.78
CA VAL A 22 -6.10 -0.06 2.13
C VAL A 22 -5.88 -1.48 2.63
N LEU A 23 -5.05 -2.27 1.94
CA LEU A 23 -4.72 -3.63 2.34
C LEU A 23 -4.04 -3.67 3.72
N GLY A 24 -3.07 -2.78 3.97
CA GLY A 24 -2.41 -2.67 5.26
C GLY A 24 -3.37 -2.28 6.39
N ALA A 25 -4.28 -1.33 6.14
CA ALA A 25 -5.29 -0.92 7.12
C ALA A 25 -6.29 -2.03 7.43
N VAL A 26 -6.75 -2.76 6.42
CA VAL A 26 -7.63 -3.91 6.60
C VAL A 26 -6.91 -5.01 7.39
N LEU A 27 -5.67 -5.34 7.04
CA LEU A 27 -4.89 -6.34 7.77
C LEU A 27 -4.65 -5.93 9.23
N PHE A 28 -4.33 -4.66 9.48
CA PHE A 28 -4.11 -4.10 10.81
C PHE A 28 -5.36 -4.18 11.68
N MET A 29 -6.54 -3.86 11.12
CA MET A 29 -7.81 -3.87 11.87
C MET A 29 -8.38 -5.27 12.04
N VAL A 30 -8.34 -6.08 10.98
CA VAL A 30 -9.06 -7.37 10.92
C VAL A 30 -8.18 -8.52 11.37
N GLY A 31 -6.90 -8.55 10.99
CA GLY A 31 -5.99 -9.66 11.28
C GLY A 31 -5.98 -10.06 12.76
N PRO A 32 -5.78 -9.13 13.71
CA PRO A 32 -5.73 -9.46 15.14
C PRO A 32 -7.06 -9.98 15.68
N THR A 33 -8.18 -9.55 15.09
CA THR A 33 -9.52 -10.03 15.48
C THR A 33 -9.79 -11.45 15.02
N GLN A 34 -9.06 -11.96 14.02
CA GLN A 34 -9.18 -13.34 13.55
C GLN A 34 -8.30 -14.31 14.36
N TYR A 35 -7.22 -13.83 14.98
CA TYR A 35 -6.27 -14.63 15.73
C TYR A 35 -6.43 -14.48 17.26
N GLN A 36 -7.67 -14.51 17.75
CA GLN A 36 -7.95 -14.39 19.19
C GLN A 36 -7.34 -15.54 20.02
N GLU A 37 -7.32 -16.74 19.44
CA GLU A 37 -6.73 -17.95 20.04
C GLU A 37 -5.20 -18.00 19.92
N SER A 38 -4.57 -17.04 19.22
CA SER A 38 -3.13 -17.03 18.96
C SER A 38 -2.58 -15.60 18.97
N PRO A 39 -2.29 -15.04 20.17
CA PRO A 39 -1.84 -13.66 20.33
C PRO A 39 -0.61 -13.31 19.51
N GLU A 40 0.32 -14.26 19.34
CA GLU A 40 1.53 -14.09 18.53
C GLU A 40 1.20 -13.78 17.05
N LEU A 41 0.24 -14.51 16.47
CA LEU A 41 -0.23 -14.30 15.11
C LEU A 41 -0.99 -12.97 14.98
N GLY A 42 -1.75 -12.59 16.01
CA GLY A 42 -2.42 -11.30 16.06
C GLY A 42 -1.44 -10.12 16.08
N ILE A 43 -0.37 -10.22 16.86
CA ILE A 43 0.70 -9.21 16.91
C ILE A 43 1.45 -9.15 15.57
N LEU A 44 1.75 -10.30 14.96
CA LEU A 44 2.34 -10.36 13.62
C LEU A 44 1.43 -9.70 12.57
N ALA A 45 0.11 -9.89 12.65
CA ALA A 45 -0.86 -9.23 11.78
C ALA A 45 -0.89 -7.71 11.98
N LEU A 46 -0.82 -7.23 13.23
CA LEU A 46 -0.69 -5.79 13.53
C LEU A 46 0.58 -5.20 12.91
N VAL A 47 1.73 -5.81 13.19
CA VAL A 47 3.03 -5.30 12.74
C VAL A 47 3.11 -5.30 11.21
N SER A 48 2.67 -6.39 10.57
CA SER A 48 2.66 -6.48 9.11
C SER A 48 1.68 -5.50 8.46
N GLY A 49 0.48 -5.32 9.02
CA GLY A 49 -0.50 -4.34 8.56
C GLY A 49 0.01 -2.91 8.66
N PHE A 50 0.67 -2.57 9.77
CA PHE A 50 1.29 -1.26 9.98
C PHE A 50 2.43 -1.00 8.98
N ILE A 51 3.31 -1.98 8.76
CA ILE A 51 4.42 -1.86 7.80
C ILE A 51 3.88 -1.70 6.37
N LEU A 52 2.94 -2.55 5.94
CA LEU A 52 2.36 -2.48 4.59
C LEU A 52 1.61 -1.16 4.36
N GLY A 53 0.80 -0.74 5.33
CA GLY A 53 0.08 0.53 5.27
C GLY A 53 1.03 1.72 5.22
N GLY A 54 2.07 1.71 6.07
CA GLY A 54 3.11 2.73 6.13
C GLY A 54 3.95 2.82 4.86
N ILE A 55 4.35 1.69 4.27
CA ILE A 55 5.04 1.66 2.97
C ILE A 55 4.14 2.24 1.89
N GLY A 56 2.86 1.86 1.87
CA GLY A 56 1.89 2.38 0.90
C GLY A 56 1.74 3.88 1.02
N PHE A 57 1.64 4.38 2.26
CA PHE A 57 1.57 5.79 2.57
C PHE A 57 2.83 6.54 2.12
N TYR A 58 4.02 6.01 2.44
CA TYR A 58 5.29 6.59 2.03
C TYR A 58 5.41 6.68 0.50
N LEU A 59 5.09 5.60 -0.21
CA LEU A 59 5.14 5.58 -1.68
C LEU A 59 4.14 6.56 -2.31
N LYS A 60 2.92 6.68 -1.73
CA LYS A 60 1.86 7.54 -2.26
C LYS A 60 2.12 9.02 -2.01
N TYR A 61 2.49 9.39 -0.78
CA TYR A 61 2.48 10.77 -0.32
C TYR A 61 3.87 11.37 -0.09
N VAL A 62 4.89 10.55 0.21
CA VAL A 62 6.23 11.04 0.53
C VAL A 62 7.16 10.94 -0.68
N LYS A 63 7.29 9.75 -1.29
CA LYS A 63 8.18 9.50 -2.43
C LYS A 63 7.86 10.36 -3.66
N GLY A 64 6.58 10.62 -3.92
CA GLY A 64 6.15 11.47 -5.04
C GLY A 64 6.50 12.96 -4.85
N LYS A 65 6.77 13.40 -3.63
CA LYS A 65 7.15 14.78 -3.30
C LYS A 65 8.68 14.98 -3.31
N ILE A 66 9.47 13.93 -3.08
CA ILE A 66 10.94 13.96 -3.15
C ILE A 66 11.43 14.02 -4.62
N LYS A 67 10.65 13.47 -5.56
CA LYS A 67 10.98 13.47 -7.00
C LYS A 67 10.49 14.72 -7.76
N ARG A 68 9.82 15.66 -7.11
CA ARG A 68 9.32 16.90 -7.71
C ARG A 68 10.18 18.08 -7.29
#